data_AF-A0A1C7N830-F1
#
_entry.id   AF-A0A1C7N830-F1
#
_cell.length_a   1.000
_cell.length_b   1.000
_cell.length_c   1.000
_cell.angle_alpha   90.00
_cell.angle_beta   90.00
_cell.angle_gamma   90.00
#
_symmetry.space_group_name_H-M   'P 1'
#
loop_
_entity.id
_entity.type
_entity.pdbx_description
1 polymer ?
#
loop_
_entity_poly.entity_id
_entity_poly.type
_entity_poly.pdbx_seq_one_letter_code
_entity_poly.pdbx_strand_id
1 'polypeptide(L)'
;MLYSRLNKLRALDAEMQANPHMGKRVNKVARDLGLYNNRFEEIDTSKGCYQAVLEMIDRFFDGDIDQQVFEEHTRYVFVTDAYLIFTIDKLVHSMVKQIQAITVDPKSVELIRLFRSDKGLESMSPRTLSVYRLKAEDIVGSDENLYKINFNNEVKNMTIQLIGKDDYMLEPTAEDKYEDYVASYMDWVNTTEGIDASSMKPTFLTRNLRPQDEHLNKIFVQSKLQYKIDQDTYHMYYIVGSEDVFVRPTLHHSKPSGSQWQEWVESSTTGWSKNLDKDTKQAMEEEARKLLSNPI
;
A
#
# COMPACT_ATOMS: atom_id res chain seq x y z
N MET A 1 -7.70 11.74 -29.23
CA MET A 1 -7.99 11.66 -30.69
C MET A 1 -8.94 12.75 -31.17
N LEU A 2 -10.08 12.97 -30.50
CA LEU A 2 -10.99 14.10 -30.78
C LEU A 2 -10.27 15.46 -30.67
N TYR A 3 -9.66 15.73 -29.52
CA TYR A 3 -8.90 16.94 -29.27
C TYR A 3 -7.82 17.21 -30.33
N SER A 4 -7.03 16.19 -30.69
CA SER A 4 -5.98 16.34 -31.71
C SER A 4 -6.53 16.69 -33.09
N ARG A 5 -7.74 16.22 -33.46
CA ARG A 5 -8.38 16.55 -34.74
C ARG A 5 -8.88 18.00 -34.73
N LEU A 6 -9.56 18.40 -33.66
CA LEU A 6 -10.03 19.79 -33.49
C LEU A 6 -8.86 20.78 -33.41
N ASN A 7 -7.78 20.43 -32.72
CA ASN A 7 -6.59 21.26 -32.64
C ASN A 7 -5.89 21.42 -34.01
N LYS A 8 -5.88 20.37 -34.84
CA LYS A 8 -5.39 20.48 -36.23
C LYS A 8 -6.26 21.42 -37.07
N LEU A 9 -7.59 21.33 -36.97
CA LEU A 9 -8.48 22.27 -37.67
C LEU A 9 -8.29 23.71 -37.18
N ARG A 10 -8.07 23.90 -35.89
CA ARG A 10 -7.77 25.22 -35.32
C ARG A 10 -6.46 25.78 -35.87
N ALA A 11 -5.43 24.95 -36.02
CA ALA A 11 -4.17 25.36 -36.64
C ALA A 11 -4.36 25.71 -38.13
N LEU A 12 -5.14 24.93 -38.87
CA LEU A 12 -5.47 25.20 -40.27
C LEU A 12 -6.24 26.50 -40.45
N ASP A 13 -7.21 26.80 -39.58
CA ASP A 13 -7.92 28.08 -39.61
C ASP A 13 -6.96 29.26 -39.40
N ALA A 14 -6.01 29.15 -38.48
CA ALA A 14 -4.98 30.16 -38.27
C ALA A 14 -4.09 30.35 -39.52
N GLU A 15 -3.71 29.27 -40.20
CA GLU A 15 -2.95 29.32 -41.46
C GLU A 15 -3.75 29.93 -42.60
N MET A 16 -5.05 29.61 -42.71
CA MET A 16 -5.96 30.18 -43.71
C MET A 16 -6.20 31.68 -43.50
N GLN A 17 -6.27 32.12 -42.25
CA GLN A 17 -6.36 33.55 -41.90
C GLN A 17 -5.06 34.29 -42.21
N ALA A 18 -3.90 33.68 -41.92
CA ALA A 18 -2.59 34.25 -42.22
C ALA A 18 -2.30 34.30 -43.73
N ASN A 19 -2.81 33.33 -44.50
CA ASN A 19 -2.62 33.21 -45.95
C ASN A 19 -3.96 33.24 -46.69
N PRO A 20 -4.50 34.42 -47.04
CA PRO A 20 -5.77 34.57 -47.76
C PRO A 20 -5.80 33.92 -49.15
N HIS A 21 -4.66 33.43 -49.64
CA HIS A 21 -4.54 32.69 -50.89
C HIS A 21 -4.82 31.19 -50.75
N MET A 22 -4.71 30.61 -49.55
CA MET A 22 -5.04 29.22 -49.24
C MET A 22 -6.55 29.02 -49.04
N GLY A 23 -7.28 30.07 -48.68
CA GLY A 23 -8.72 30.03 -48.45
C GLY A 23 -9.56 30.10 -49.73
N LYS A 24 -10.87 29.87 -49.59
CA LYS A 24 -11.84 30.02 -50.68
C LYS A 24 -11.85 31.45 -51.21
N ARG A 25 -11.51 31.61 -52.49
CA ARG A 25 -11.64 32.88 -53.21
C ARG A 25 -13.05 33.02 -53.77
N VAL A 26 -13.77 34.06 -53.33
CA VAL A 26 -15.01 34.46 -53.98
C VAL A 26 -14.65 35.20 -55.27
N ASN A 27 -14.92 34.58 -56.41
CA ASN A 27 -14.86 35.19 -57.73
C ASN A 27 -15.99 36.23 -57.84
N LYS A 28 -15.61 37.51 -57.84
CA LYS A 28 -16.55 38.64 -57.88
C LYS A 28 -17.48 38.58 -59.10
N VAL A 29 -16.97 38.19 -60.26
CA VAL A 29 -17.75 38.11 -61.51
C VAL A 29 -18.82 37.03 -61.42
N ALA A 30 -18.50 35.87 -60.83
CA ALA A 30 -19.48 34.80 -60.63
C ALA A 30 -20.56 35.19 -59.60
N ARG A 31 -20.23 36.06 -58.64
CA ARG A 31 -21.18 36.59 -57.64
C ARG A 31 -22.15 37.57 -58.29
N ASP A 32 -21.65 38.47 -59.12
CA ASP A 32 -22.48 39.45 -59.83
C ASP A 32 -23.41 38.79 -60.86
N LEU A 33 -23.00 37.63 -61.40
CA LEU A 33 -23.80 36.82 -62.33
C LEU A 33 -24.77 35.84 -61.64
N GLY A 34 -24.81 35.79 -60.30
CA GLY A 34 -25.69 34.86 -59.57
C GLY A 34 -25.35 33.39 -59.80
N LEU A 35 -24.10 33.07 -60.15
CA LEU A 35 -23.64 31.70 -60.44
C LEU A 35 -23.18 30.93 -59.19
N TYR A 36 -23.21 31.57 -58.02
CA TYR A 36 -22.95 30.90 -56.75
C TYR A 36 -24.15 30.07 -56.31
N ASN A 37 -23.86 28.89 -55.80
CA ASN A 37 -24.89 28.03 -55.23
C ASN A 37 -25.26 28.51 -53.82
N ASN A 38 -26.53 28.80 -53.57
CA ASN A 38 -27.03 29.29 -52.27
C ASN A 38 -27.05 28.20 -51.18
N ARG A 39 -26.75 26.93 -51.53
CA ARG A 39 -26.72 25.81 -50.57
C ARG A 39 -25.81 26.00 -49.36
N PHE A 40 -24.84 26.93 -49.43
CA PHE A 40 -23.86 27.17 -48.37
C PHE A 40 -24.01 28.56 -47.73
N GLU A 41 -25.08 29.31 -48.02
CA GLU A 41 -25.31 30.64 -47.44
C GLU A 41 -25.57 30.58 -45.92
N GLU A 42 -26.01 29.44 -45.40
CA GLU A 42 -26.18 29.22 -43.96
C GLU A 42 -24.87 29.13 -43.18
N ILE A 43 -23.72 28.96 -43.86
CA ILE A 43 -22.42 28.81 -43.21
C ILE A 43 -21.81 30.19 -42.98
N ASP A 44 -21.96 30.71 -41.76
CA ASP A 44 -21.32 31.96 -41.35
C ASP A 44 -19.85 31.72 -40.99
N THR A 45 -18.94 32.15 -41.86
CA THR A 45 -17.48 32.11 -41.62
C THR A 45 -16.92 33.44 -41.11
N SER A 46 -17.77 34.41 -40.76
CA SER A 46 -17.34 35.75 -40.31
C SER A 46 -16.44 35.72 -39.07
N LYS A 47 -16.65 34.75 -38.18
CA LYS A 47 -15.87 34.52 -36.96
C LYS A 47 -14.67 33.57 -37.14
N GLY A 48 -14.42 33.11 -38.36
CA GLY A 48 -13.38 32.12 -38.68
C GLY A 48 -13.95 30.75 -39.04
N CYS A 49 -13.16 29.97 -39.78
CA CYS A 49 -13.58 28.67 -40.29
C CYS A 49 -13.72 27.62 -39.18
N TYR A 50 -12.89 27.72 -38.14
CA TYR A 50 -12.97 26.81 -36.99
C TYR A 50 -14.27 26.99 -36.21
N GLN A 51 -14.67 28.24 -35.95
CA GLN A 51 -15.91 28.54 -35.24
C GLN A 51 -17.14 28.05 -36.01
N ALA A 52 -17.18 28.26 -37.33
CA ALA A 52 -18.23 27.75 -38.19
C ALA A 52 -18.35 26.22 -38.10
N VAL A 53 -17.22 25.50 -38.05
CA VAL A 53 -17.22 24.05 -37.85
C VAL A 53 -17.78 23.63 -36.49
N LEU A 54 -17.48 24.36 -35.42
CA LEU A 54 -18.06 24.04 -34.11
C LEU A 54 -19.59 24.18 -34.14
N GLU A 55 -20.11 25.26 -34.72
CA GLU A 55 -21.56 25.46 -34.85
C GLU A 55 -22.22 24.38 -35.73
N MET A 56 -21.54 23.92 -36.79
CA MET A 56 -22.01 22.79 -37.61
C MET A 56 -21.97 21.46 -36.84
N ILE A 57 -20.98 21.26 -35.99
CA ILE A 57 -20.90 20.07 -35.13
C ILE A 57 -22.07 20.05 -34.15
N ASP A 58 -22.41 21.20 -33.55
CA ASP A 58 -23.57 21.32 -32.65
C ASP A 58 -24.88 21.00 -33.39
N ARG A 59 -25.14 21.63 -34.54
CA ARG A 59 -26.30 21.33 -35.39
C ARG A 59 -26.37 19.85 -35.81
N PHE A 60 -25.23 19.24 -36.09
CA PHE A 60 -25.16 17.82 -36.45
C PHE A 60 -25.51 16.91 -35.28
N PHE A 61 -25.08 17.26 -34.06
CA PHE A 61 -25.46 16.52 -32.86
C PHE A 61 -26.92 16.71 -32.44
N ASP A 62 -27.48 17.91 -32.67
CA ASP A 62 -28.91 18.19 -32.45
C ASP A 62 -29.81 17.49 -33.48
N GLY A 63 -29.24 17.02 -34.59
CA GLY A 63 -29.95 16.33 -35.66
C GLY A 63 -30.59 17.26 -36.70
N ASP A 64 -30.24 18.56 -36.66
CA ASP A 64 -30.71 19.56 -37.62
C ASP A 64 -30.15 19.33 -39.03
N ILE A 65 -28.97 18.70 -39.12
CA ILE A 65 -28.32 18.32 -40.38
C ILE A 65 -27.93 16.83 -40.32
N ASP A 66 -28.04 16.16 -41.46
CA ASP A 66 -27.60 14.77 -41.59
C ASP A 66 -26.09 14.65 -41.88
N GLN A 67 -25.58 13.42 -41.86
CA GLN A 67 -24.17 13.13 -42.13
C GLN A 67 -23.70 13.67 -43.50
N GLN A 68 -24.54 13.53 -44.54
CA GLN A 68 -24.16 13.91 -45.89
C GLN A 68 -24.01 15.43 -46.00
N VAL A 69 -24.97 16.17 -45.45
CA VAL A 69 -24.97 17.63 -45.38
C VAL A 69 -23.81 18.12 -44.52
N PHE A 70 -23.58 17.50 -43.36
CA PHE A 70 -22.44 17.83 -42.49
C PHE A 70 -21.10 17.67 -43.20
N GLU A 71 -20.89 16.55 -43.91
CA GLU A 71 -19.66 16.34 -44.69
C GLU A 71 -19.54 17.34 -45.85
N GLU A 72 -20.63 17.67 -46.54
CA GLU A 72 -20.62 18.65 -47.62
C GLU A 72 -20.28 20.05 -47.10
N HIS A 73 -20.88 20.48 -46.00
CA HIS A 73 -20.63 21.78 -45.36
C HIS A 73 -19.20 21.89 -44.81
N THR A 74 -18.70 20.85 -44.15
CA THR A 74 -17.34 20.84 -43.61
C THR A 74 -16.28 20.79 -44.72
N ARG A 75 -16.54 20.05 -45.81
CA ARG A 75 -15.72 20.07 -47.04
C ARG A 75 -15.79 21.42 -47.75
N TYR A 76 -16.93 22.11 -47.66
CA TYR A 76 -17.03 23.47 -48.16
C TYR A 76 -16.08 24.42 -47.41
N VAL A 77 -15.87 24.24 -46.11
CA VAL A 77 -15.01 25.11 -45.28
C VAL A 77 -13.52 24.71 -45.37
N PHE A 78 -13.18 23.45 -45.07
CA PHE A 78 -11.79 22.97 -44.93
C PHE A 78 -11.28 22.15 -46.13
N VAL A 79 -12.06 22.04 -47.20
CA VAL A 79 -11.68 21.38 -48.46
C VAL A 79 -11.12 19.97 -48.24
N THR A 80 -9.81 19.78 -48.39
CA THR A 80 -9.14 18.49 -48.29
C THR A 80 -8.98 18.01 -46.86
N ASP A 81 -8.99 18.89 -45.86
CA ASP A 81 -8.76 18.54 -44.46
C ASP A 81 -10.04 18.25 -43.66
N ALA A 82 -11.20 18.42 -44.29
CA ALA A 82 -12.50 18.17 -43.66
C ALA A 82 -12.69 16.72 -43.20
N TYR A 83 -11.98 15.75 -43.80
CA TYR A 83 -12.06 14.33 -43.42
C TYR A 83 -11.73 14.08 -41.94
N LEU A 84 -10.97 14.98 -41.31
CA LEU A 84 -10.61 14.89 -39.89
C LEU A 84 -11.84 14.82 -38.98
N ILE A 85 -12.97 15.40 -39.40
CA ILE A 85 -14.19 15.51 -38.57
C ILE A 85 -15.39 14.73 -39.09
N PHE A 86 -15.32 14.06 -40.24
CA PHE A 86 -16.45 13.27 -40.75
C PHE A 86 -16.93 12.17 -39.80
N THR A 87 -16.07 11.73 -38.87
CA THR A 87 -16.38 10.67 -37.89
C THR A 87 -16.43 11.18 -36.46
N ILE A 88 -16.74 12.48 -36.29
CA ILE A 88 -16.82 13.13 -34.98
C ILE A 88 -17.88 12.46 -34.10
N ASP A 89 -19.03 12.10 -34.69
CA ASP A 89 -20.11 11.34 -34.08
C ASP A 89 -19.63 10.02 -33.50
N LYS A 90 -18.85 9.25 -34.26
CA LYS A 90 -18.36 7.93 -33.85
C LYS A 90 -17.39 8.05 -32.68
N LEU A 91 -16.57 9.11 -32.66
CA LEU A 91 -15.67 9.38 -31.55
C LEU A 91 -16.45 9.74 -30.28
N VAL A 92 -17.42 10.64 -30.39
CA VAL A 92 -18.27 11.03 -29.25
C VAL A 92 -19.10 9.85 -28.78
N HIS A 93 -19.70 9.08 -29.68
CA HIS A 93 -20.45 7.87 -29.36
C HIS A 93 -19.58 6.82 -28.66
N SER A 94 -18.33 6.64 -29.08
CA SER A 94 -17.39 5.77 -28.38
C SER A 94 -17.10 6.25 -26.96
N MET A 95 -16.93 7.56 -26.75
CA MET A 95 -16.76 8.14 -25.41
C MET A 95 -18.02 7.93 -24.54
N VAL A 96 -19.21 8.17 -25.09
CA VAL A 96 -20.49 7.93 -24.40
C VAL A 96 -20.62 6.47 -23.99
N LYS A 97 -20.26 5.52 -24.86
CA LYS A 97 -20.24 4.08 -24.53
C LYS A 97 -19.32 3.75 -23.36
N GLN A 98 -18.13 4.36 -23.31
CA GLN A 98 -17.22 4.16 -22.17
C GLN A 98 -17.81 4.73 -20.88
N ILE A 99 -18.41 5.92 -20.92
CA ILE A 99 -19.09 6.53 -19.76
C ILE A 99 -20.26 5.66 -19.30
N GLN A 100 -21.04 5.12 -20.23
CA GLN A 100 -22.14 4.21 -19.92
C GLN A 100 -21.64 2.92 -19.28
N ALA A 101 -20.56 2.32 -19.79
CA ALA A 101 -19.96 1.14 -19.19
C ALA A 101 -19.55 1.37 -17.73
N ILE A 102 -18.91 2.52 -17.44
CA ILE A 102 -18.55 2.95 -16.09
C ILE A 102 -19.78 3.13 -15.18
N THR A 103 -20.90 3.62 -15.73
CA THR A 103 -22.12 3.89 -14.95
C THR A 103 -22.93 2.62 -14.65
N VAL A 104 -22.83 1.61 -15.52
CA VAL A 104 -23.51 0.33 -15.36
C VAL A 104 -22.73 -0.61 -14.45
N ASP A 105 -21.40 -0.51 -14.44
CA ASP A 105 -20.55 -1.34 -13.59
C ASP A 105 -20.62 -0.90 -12.10
N PRO A 106 -21.14 -1.75 -11.20
CA PRO A 106 -21.28 -1.40 -9.79
C PRO A 106 -19.94 -1.10 -9.11
N LYS A 107 -18.85 -1.81 -9.47
CA LYS A 107 -17.52 -1.58 -8.90
C LYS A 107 -17.02 -0.18 -9.24
N SER A 108 -17.11 0.19 -10.51
CA SER A 108 -16.77 1.54 -11.00
C SER A 108 -17.57 2.63 -10.29
N VAL A 109 -18.88 2.44 -10.09
CA VAL A 109 -19.73 3.41 -9.37
C VAL A 109 -19.30 3.57 -7.92
N GLU A 110 -18.99 2.47 -7.22
CA GLU A 110 -18.49 2.54 -5.84
C GLU A 110 -17.12 3.19 -5.73
N LEU A 111 -16.20 2.91 -6.67
CA LEU A 111 -14.90 3.57 -6.72
C LEU A 111 -15.04 5.09 -6.95
N ILE A 112 -15.95 5.52 -7.83
CA ILE A 112 -16.25 6.94 -8.04
C ILE A 112 -16.85 7.55 -6.77
N ARG A 113 -17.69 6.82 -6.04
CA ARG A 113 -18.24 7.26 -4.76
C ARG A 113 -17.14 7.43 -3.71
N LEU A 114 -16.24 6.46 -3.60
CA LEU A 114 -15.06 6.50 -2.71
C LEU A 114 -14.17 7.71 -3.03
N PHE A 115 -13.88 7.93 -4.31
CA PHE A 115 -13.12 9.10 -4.76
C PHE A 115 -13.82 10.43 -4.41
N ARG A 116 -15.15 10.49 -4.55
CA ARG A 116 -15.93 11.70 -4.23
C ARG A 116 -16.08 11.96 -2.74
N SER A 117 -16.06 10.93 -1.90
CA SER A 117 -16.12 11.10 -0.44
C SER A 117 -14.81 11.66 0.13
N ASP A 118 -13.67 11.29 -0.45
CA ASP A 118 -12.35 11.71 0.01
C ASP A 118 -11.78 12.87 -0.82
N LYS A 119 -12.54 13.97 -0.90
CA LYS A 119 -12.06 15.24 -1.47
C LYS A 119 -10.98 15.85 -0.57
N GLY A 120 -9.74 15.42 -0.75
CA GLY A 120 -8.59 15.95 0.00
C GLY A 120 -7.35 15.04 0.07
N LEU A 121 -7.27 13.98 -0.75
CA LEU A 121 -6.16 13.01 -0.73
C LEU A 121 -4.76 13.64 -0.83
N GLU A 122 -4.63 14.83 -1.42
CA GLU A 122 -3.33 15.54 -1.54
C GLU A 122 -2.77 16.05 -0.20
N SER A 123 -3.59 16.14 0.86
CA SER A 123 -3.13 16.56 2.20
C SER A 123 -3.31 15.48 3.28
N MET A 124 -3.51 14.22 2.89
CA MET A 124 -3.87 13.17 3.84
C MET A 124 -2.66 12.40 4.39
N SER A 125 -2.73 12.12 5.70
CA SER A 125 -1.80 11.26 6.42
C SER A 125 -1.66 9.89 5.74
N PRO A 126 -0.46 9.27 5.74
CA PRO A 126 -0.22 7.93 5.19
C PRO A 126 -1.23 6.87 5.66
N ARG A 127 -1.63 6.92 6.95
CA ARG A 127 -2.71 6.06 7.49
C ARG A 127 -4.03 6.17 6.72
N THR A 128 -4.44 7.38 6.35
CA THR A 128 -5.71 7.59 5.65
C THR A 128 -5.64 7.08 4.21
N LEU A 129 -4.47 7.20 3.58
CA LEU A 129 -4.20 6.61 2.27
C LEU A 129 -4.21 5.07 2.31
N SER A 130 -3.67 4.46 3.36
CA SER A 130 -3.75 3.00 3.56
C SER A 130 -5.21 2.54 3.72
N VAL A 131 -6.02 3.26 4.50
CA VAL A 131 -7.46 2.97 4.62
C VAL A 131 -8.20 3.15 3.29
N TYR A 132 -7.86 4.20 2.52
CA TYR A 132 -8.42 4.43 1.19
C TYR A 132 -8.09 3.27 0.24
N ARG A 133 -6.83 2.82 0.25
CA ARG A 133 -6.37 1.66 -0.54
C ARG A 133 -7.15 0.40 -0.17
N LEU A 134 -7.26 0.08 1.12
CA LEU A 134 -7.98 -1.10 1.59
C LEU A 134 -9.44 -1.10 1.11
N LYS A 135 -10.12 0.05 1.18
CA LYS A 135 -11.49 0.19 0.65
C LYS A 135 -11.55 0.00 -0.86
N ALA A 136 -10.58 0.55 -1.61
CA ALA A 136 -10.53 0.39 -3.05
C ALA A 136 -10.27 -1.08 -3.45
N GLU A 137 -9.39 -1.79 -2.74
CA GLU A 137 -9.12 -3.21 -2.93
C GLU A 137 -10.33 -4.09 -2.62
N ASP A 138 -11.08 -3.78 -1.56
CA ASP A 138 -12.33 -4.48 -1.22
C ASP A 138 -13.38 -4.36 -2.34
N ILE A 139 -13.52 -3.17 -2.93
CA ILE A 139 -14.45 -2.92 -4.05
C ILE A 139 -14.00 -3.65 -5.33
N VAL A 140 -12.70 -3.60 -5.66
CA VAL A 140 -12.16 -4.19 -6.89
C VAL A 140 -12.12 -5.72 -6.81
N GLY A 141 -11.81 -6.27 -5.64
CA GLY A 141 -11.63 -7.70 -5.43
C GLY A 141 -10.16 -8.14 -5.53
N SER A 142 -9.82 -9.20 -4.81
CA SER A 142 -8.43 -9.69 -4.65
C SER A 142 -7.82 -10.35 -5.90
N ASP A 143 -8.65 -10.64 -6.90
CA ASP A 143 -8.34 -11.30 -8.16
C ASP A 143 -8.09 -10.33 -9.32
N GLU A 144 -8.40 -9.05 -9.13
CA GLU A 144 -8.21 -8.00 -10.13
C GLU A 144 -7.01 -7.11 -9.80
N ASN A 145 -6.47 -6.46 -10.84
CA ASN A 145 -5.35 -5.53 -10.70
C ASN A 145 -5.84 -4.15 -10.27
N LEU A 146 -5.23 -3.58 -9.23
CA LEU A 146 -5.53 -2.23 -8.78
C LEU A 146 -4.67 -1.20 -9.53
N TYR A 147 -5.33 -0.18 -10.10
CA TYR A 147 -4.65 0.91 -10.79
C TYR A 147 -4.90 2.24 -10.08
N LYS A 148 -3.82 2.99 -9.85
CA LYS A 148 -3.85 4.37 -9.36
C LYS A 148 -3.76 5.32 -10.54
N ILE A 149 -4.78 6.15 -10.72
CA ILE A 149 -4.80 7.20 -11.74
C ILE A 149 -4.61 8.53 -11.02
N ASN A 150 -3.60 9.30 -11.41
CA ASN A 150 -3.35 10.63 -10.87
C ASN A 150 -3.28 11.65 -12.02
N PHE A 151 -3.80 12.85 -11.80
CA PHE A 151 -3.74 13.95 -12.74
C PHE A 151 -3.14 15.18 -12.07
N ASN A 152 -1.94 15.58 -12.48
CA ASN A 152 -1.33 16.82 -12.00
C ASN A 152 -1.92 18.00 -12.78
N ASN A 153 -2.66 18.88 -12.10
CA ASN A 153 -3.28 20.05 -12.72
C ASN A 153 -2.28 21.12 -13.18
N GLU A 154 -1.13 21.25 -12.52
CA GLU A 154 -0.10 22.24 -12.86
C GLU A 154 0.62 21.86 -14.16
N VAL A 155 1.07 20.61 -14.23
CA VAL A 155 1.82 20.06 -15.38
C VAL A 155 0.88 19.55 -16.48
N LYS A 156 -0.43 19.41 -16.18
CA LYS A 156 -1.45 18.82 -17.05
C LYS A 156 -1.08 17.42 -17.54
N ASN A 157 -0.50 16.62 -16.65
CA ASN A 157 -0.09 15.25 -16.95
C ASN A 157 -1.00 14.26 -16.22
N MET A 158 -1.20 13.10 -16.84
CA MET A 158 -1.91 11.98 -16.25
C MET A 158 -0.94 10.82 -16.09
N THR A 159 -0.89 10.23 -14.91
CA THR A 159 -0.12 9.01 -14.65
C THR A 159 -1.08 7.88 -14.28
N ILE A 160 -0.77 6.68 -14.77
CA ILE A 160 -1.49 5.46 -14.46
C ILE A 160 -0.45 4.49 -13.92
N GLN A 161 -0.61 4.08 -12.68
CA GLN A 161 0.31 3.18 -11.98
C GLN A 161 -0.42 1.90 -11.62
N LEU A 162 0.18 0.74 -11.92
CA LEU A 162 -0.26 -0.54 -11.39
C LEU A 162 0.25 -0.64 -9.95
N ILE A 163 -0.63 -0.97 -9.01
CA ILE A 163 -0.30 -1.09 -7.60
C ILE A 163 -0.10 -2.57 -7.29
N GLY A 164 1.11 -2.92 -6.83
CA GLY A 164 1.39 -4.25 -6.31
C GLY A 164 0.70 -4.50 -4.96
N LYS A 165 0.48 -5.77 -4.62
CA LYS A 165 -0.13 -6.15 -3.33
C LYS A 165 0.68 -5.64 -2.12
N ASP A 166 1.98 -5.45 -2.30
CA ASP A 166 2.91 -5.00 -1.25
C ASP A 166 3.37 -3.54 -1.43
N ASP A 167 2.83 -2.80 -2.41
CA ASP A 167 3.29 -1.44 -2.72
C ASP A 167 2.63 -0.38 -1.81
N TYR A 168 3.46 0.44 -1.15
CA TYR A 168 2.99 1.60 -0.41
C TYR A 168 2.47 2.70 -1.37
N MET A 169 1.31 3.28 -1.06
CA MET A 169 0.68 4.34 -1.89
C MET A 169 1.47 5.65 -1.94
N LEU A 170 2.32 5.85 -0.94
CA LEU A 170 3.34 6.89 -0.82
C LEU A 170 4.62 6.23 -0.32
N GLU A 171 5.77 6.79 -0.69
CA GLU A 171 7.02 6.49 0.02
C GLU A 171 6.83 6.83 1.51
N PRO A 172 6.91 5.84 2.43
CA PRO A 172 6.72 6.10 3.84
C PRO A 172 7.81 7.04 4.34
N THR A 173 7.41 8.07 5.09
CA THR A 173 8.34 9.01 5.70
C THR A 173 9.18 8.31 6.77
N ALA A 174 10.27 8.93 7.22
CA ALA A 174 11.06 8.38 8.32
C ALA A 174 10.23 8.17 9.60
N GLU A 175 9.26 9.06 9.84
CA GLU A 175 8.33 8.98 10.97
C GLU A 175 7.37 7.79 10.82
N ASP A 176 6.81 7.57 9.62
CA ASP A 176 5.92 6.42 9.36
C ASP A 176 6.65 5.09 9.56
N LYS A 177 7.88 4.98 9.06
CA LYS A 177 8.72 3.78 9.22
C LYS A 177 8.98 3.48 10.69
N TYR A 178 9.20 4.51 11.50
CA TYR A 178 9.37 4.36 12.94
C TYR A 178 8.10 3.87 13.61
N GLU A 179 6.95 4.46 13.29
CA GLU A 179 5.67 4.06 13.85
C GLU A 179 5.28 2.62 13.48
N ASP A 180 5.51 2.22 12.23
CA ASP A 180 5.29 0.84 11.75
C ASP A 180 6.21 -0.15 12.46
N TYR A 181 7.49 0.20 12.64
CA TYR A 181 8.42 -0.62 13.42
C TYR A 181 7.95 -0.80 14.86
N VAL A 182 7.60 0.29 15.55
CA VAL A 182 7.16 0.22 16.95
C VAL A 182 5.88 -0.60 17.04
N ALA A 183 4.92 -0.44 16.12
CA ALA A 183 3.71 -1.25 16.09
C ALA A 183 4.03 -2.75 15.91
N SER A 184 4.92 -3.11 14.98
CA SER A 184 5.33 -4.50 14.76
C SER A 184 6.11 -5.10 15.93
N TYR A 185 6.93 -4.29 16.62
CA TYR A 185 7.66 -4.72 17.82
C TYR A 185 6.73 -5.00 19.01
N MET A 186 5.60 -4.29 19.08
CA MET A 186 4.59 -4.47 20.13
C MET A 186 3.62 -5.63 19.83
N ASP A 187 3.60 -6.14 18.60
CA ASP A 187 2.80 -7.32 18.24
C ASP A 187 3.56 -8.61 18.62
N TRP A 188 3.27 -9.12 19.81
CA TRP A 188 3.92 -10.33 20.33
C TRP A 188 3.23 -11.62 19.88
N VAL A 189 2.14 -11.51 19.12
CA VAL A 189 1.32 -12.65 18.68
C VAL A 189 1.72 -13.08 17.27
N ASN A 190 1.97 -12.12 16.39
CA ASN A 190 2.31 -12.38 15.00
C ASN A 190 3.82 -12.24 14.76
N THR A 191 4.33 -13.04 13.83
CA THR A 191 5.71 -12.87 13.34
C THR A 191 5.80 -11.58 12.54
N THR A 192 6.84 -10.77 12.80
CA THR A 192 7.12 -9.57 12.01
C THR A 192 7.28 -9.91 10.53
N GLU A 193 6.49 -9.26 9.68
CA GLU A 193 6.49 -9.50 8.23
C GLU A 193 7.87 -9.24 7.61
N GLY A 194 8.25 -10.05 6.62
CA GLY A 194 9.50 -9.89 5.89
C GLY A 194 10.77 -10.40 6.60
N ILE A 195 10.68 -10.89 7.84
CA ILE A 195 11.83 -11.49 8.53
C ILE A 195 11.86 -13.01 8.32
N ASP A 196 12.96 -13.51 7.76
CA ASP A 196 13.20 -14.96 7.63
C ASP A 196 13.56 -15.57 8.99
N ALA A 197 12.65 -16.36 9.55
CA ALA A 197 12.84 -17.05 10.82
C ALA A 197 14.05 -18.00 10.82
N SER A 198 14.47 -18.51 9.65
CA SER A 198 15.63 -19.39 9.54
C SER A 198 16.97 -18.66 9.74
N SER A 199 16.98 -17.34 9.51
CA SER A 199 18.13 -16.47 9.74
C SER A 199 18.30 -16.08 11.22
N MET A 200 17.27 -16.30 12.05
CA MET A 200 17.30 -15.95 13.46
C MET A 200 18.12 -16.95 14.28
N LYS A 201 18.88 -16.43 15.24
CA LYS A 201 19.59 -17.27 16.22
C LYS A 201 18.65 -17.62 17.37
N PRO A 202 18.62 -18.88 17.82
CA PRO A 202 17.84 -19.26 19.00
C PRO A 202 18.35 -18.52 20.23
N THR A 203 17.50 -17.71 20.85
CA THR A 203 17.80 -16.90 22.04
C THR A 203 17.77 -17.70 23.33
N PHE A 204 17.12 -18.87 23.33
CA PHE A 204 17.01 -19.74 24.50
C PHE A 204 17.80 -21.03 24.35
N LEU A 205 18.50 -21.42 25.41
CA LEU A 205 19.17 -22.71 25.47
C LEU A 205 18.13 -23.82 25.66
N THR A 206 18.17 -24.84 24.80
CA THR A 206 17.25 -25.99 24.82
C THR A 206 17.18 -26.71 26.17
N ARG A 207 18.29 -26.74 26.93
CA ARG A 207 18.35 -27.31 28.29
C ARG A 207 17.42 -26.64 29.31
N ASN A 208 16.98 -25.41 29.05
CA ASN A 208 16.12 -24.65 29.96
C ASN A 208 14.62 -24.78 29.60
N LEU A 209 14.29 -25.36 28.44
CA LEU A 209 12.92 -25.62 28.02
C LEU A 209 12.42 -26.90 28.68
N ARG A 210 11.53 -26.76 29.68
CA ARG A 210 10.83 -27.91 30.30
C ARG A 210 9.50 -28.12 29.56
N PRO A 211 9.27 -29.28 28.93
CA PRO A 211 8.10 -29.49 28.04
C PRO A 211 6.73 -29.43 28.70
N GLN A 212 6.64 -29.46 30.03
CA GLN A 212 5.39 -29.45 30.78
C GLN A 212 5.54 -28.66 32.08
N ASP A 213 5.22 -27.37 32.06
CA ASP A 213 5.07 -26.57 33.27
C ASP A 213 3.59 -26.52 33.66
N GLU A 214 3.09 -27.54 34.37
CA GLU A 214 1.75 -27.54 34.98
C GLU A 214 1.58 -26.46 36.09
N HIS A 215 2.66 -25.73 36.41
CA HIS A 215 2.75 -24.81 37.55
C HIS A 215 2.72 -23.31 37.17
N LEU A 216 2.25 -22.97 35.96
CA LEU A 216 2.06 -21.57 35.54
C LEU A 216 1.19 -20.74 36.51
N ASN A 217 0.37 -21.42 37.32
CA ASN A 217 -0.54 -20.79 38.29
C ASN A 217 0.14 -20.19 39.53
N LYS A 218 1.44 -20.44 39.76
CA LYS A 218 2.21 -19.85 40.87
C LYS A 218 3.37 -19.04 40.29
N ILE A 219 3.09 -18.00 39.54
CA ILE A 219 4.14 -17.11 39.02
C ILE A 219 3.84 -15.71 39.54
N PHE A 220 4.84 -15.07 40.12
CA PHE A 220 4.78 -13.66 40.42
C PHE A 220 5.44 -12.90 39.28
N VAL A 221 4.66 -12.08 38.59
CA VAL A 221 5.12 -11.22 37.50
C VAL A 221 4.86 -9.78 37.89
N GLN A 222 5.89 -8.95 37.83
CA GLN A 222 5.78 -7.51 37.94
C GLN A 222 6.49 -6.90 36.74
N SER A 223 5.74 -6.51 35.71
CA SER A 223 6.29 -5.77 34.58
C SER A 223 6.28 -4.26 34.85
N LYS A 224 7.45 -3.69 35.10
CA LYS A 224 7.66 -2.24 35.27
C LYS A 224 8.82 -1.72 34.44
N LEU A 225 9.47 -2.56 33.64
CA LEU A 225 10.53 -2.19 32.73
C LEU A 225 9.99 -1.19 31.71
N GLN A 226 10.67 -0.05 31.62
CA GLN A 226 10.38 0.99 30.67
C GLN A 226 11.53 1.08 29.69
N TYR A 227 11.20 1.33 28.43
CA TYR A 227 12.18 1.51 27.38
C TYR A 227 11.78 2.67 26.46
N LYS A 228 12.76 3.15 25.71
CA LYS A 228 12.61 4.15 24.65
C LYS A 228 13.30 3.63 23.41
N ILE A 229 12.69 3.84 22.25
CA ILE A 229 13.27 3.46 20.95
C ILE A 229 13.59 4.76 20.24
N ASP A 230 14.85 4.95 19.85
CA ASP A 230 15.29 6.11 19.10
C ASP A 230 14.72 6.11 17.67
N GLN A 231 14.25 7.27 17.20
CA GLN A 231 13.53 7.39 15.92
C GLN A 231 14.44 7.23 14.70
N ASP A 232 15.71 7.61 14.82
CA ASP A 232 16.65 7.59 13.70
C ASP A 232 17.42 6.27 13.61
N THR A 233 17.81 5.72 14.77
CA THR A 233 18.72 4.57 14.85
C THR A 233 18.03 3.27 15.24
N TYR A 234 16.74 3.31 15.61
CA TYR A 234 15.96 2.16 16.09
C TYR A 234 16.58 1.45 17.30
N HIS A 235 17.54 2.10 17.98
CA HIS A 235 18.18 1.55 19.16
C HIS A 235 17.25 1.66 20.37
N MET A 236 17.11 0.56 21.10
CA MET A 236 16.30 0.50 22.32
C MET A 236 17.15 0.79 23.55
N TYR A 237 16.69 1.74 24.36
CA TYR A 237 17.29 2.16 25.62
C TYR A 237 16.37 1.80 26.78
N TYR A 238 16.89 1.10 27.78
CA TYR A 238 16.16 0.82 29.01
C TYR A 238 16.30 1.96 30.01
N ILE A 239 15.20 2.32 30.67
CA ILE A 239 15.19 3.38 31.67
C ILE A 239 15.76 2.83 32.98
N VAL A 240 16.79 3.50 33.50
CA VAL A 240 17.42 3.13 34.77
C VAL A 240 16.42 3.23 35.92
N GLY A 241 16.36 2.20 36.77
CA GLY A 241 15.40 2.11 37.87
C GLY A 241 14.05 1.49 37.48
N SER A 242 13.90 1.08 36.21
CA SER A 242 12.81 0.23 35.76
C SER A 242 13.29 -1.22 35.62
N GLU A 243 12.48 -2.18 36.06
CA GLU A 243 12.81 -3.60 36.02
C GLU A 243 11.57 -4.45 35.83
N ASP A 244 11.75 -5.60 35.20
CA ASP A 244 10.75 -6.66 35.13
C ASP A 244 11.17 -7.80 36.06
N VAL A 245 10.26 -8.17 36.96
CA VAL A 245 10.47 -9.24 37.93
C VAL A 245 9.62 -10.42 37.55
N PHE A 246 10.26 -11.52 37.19
CA PHE A 246 9.64 -12.81 36.97
C PHE A 246 10.14 -13.79 38.04
N VAL A 247 9.28 -14.11 39.00
CA VAL A 247 9.59 -15.06 40.07
C VAL A 247 8.73 -16.30 39.89
N ARG A 248 9.40 -17.42 39.68
CA ARG A 248 8.81 -18.74 39.83
C ARG A 248 9.17 -19.24 41.24
N PRO A 249 8.23 -19.25 42.20
CA PRO A 249 8.42 -19.88 43.48
C PRO A 249 8.63 -21.37 43.21
N THR A 250 9.86 -21.84 43.35
CA THR A 250 10.13 -23.27 43.41
C THR A 250 9.50 -23.76 44.71
N LEU A 251 8.51 -24.65 44.61
CA LEU A 251 8.25 -25.57 45.70
C LEU A 251 9.53 -26.37 45.87
N HIS A 252 10.41 -25.94 46.76
CA HIS A 252 11.42 -26.82 47.30
C HIS A 252 10.64 -27.95 47.98
N HIS A 253 10.36 -29.03 47.24
CA HIS A 253 10.43 -30.32 47.86
C HIS A 253 11.88 -30.45 48.30
N SER A 254 12.16 -30.00 49.52
CA SER A 254 13.27 -30.50 50.29
C SER A 254 13.07 -32.01 50.37
N LYS A 255 13.51 -32.76 49.35
CA LYS A 255 13.92 -34.13 49.61
C LYS A 255 14.97 -33.98 50.72
N PRO A 256 14.79 -34.63 51.88
CA PRO A 256 15.82 -34.59 52.89
C PRO A 256 17.06 -35.18 52.20
N SER A 257 18.04 -34.33 51.88
CA SER A 257 19.33 -34.74 51.33
C SER A 257 20.14 -35.60 52.32
N GLY A 258 19.50 -36.06 53.40
CA GLY A 258 20.06 -36.90 54.44
C GLY A 258 19.98 -38.38 54.16
N SER A 259 18.97 -38.92 53.45
CA SER A 259 18.74 -40.37 53.52
C SER A 259 19.82 -41.21 52.82
N GLN A 260 20.20 -40.90 51.58
CA GLN A 260 21.20 -41.72 50.86
C GLN A 260 22.61 -41.56 51.39
N TRP A 261 23.00 -40.37 51.86
CA TRP A 261 24.32 -40.16 52.42
C TRP A 261 24.43 -40.76 53.83
N GLN A 262 23.40 -40.62 54.67
CA GLN A 262 23.36 -41.29 55.98
C GLN A 262 23.32 -42.82 55.82
N GLU A 263 22.51 -43.35 54.90
CA GLU A 263 22.50 -44.78 54.57
C GLU A 263 23.87 -45.25 54.08
N TRP A 264 24.59 -44.45 53.28
CA TRP A 264 25.94 -44.80 52.84
C TRP A 264 26.98 -44.72 53.96
N VAL A 265 26.90 -43.72 54.85
CA VAL A 265 27.82 -43.56 55.98
C VAL A 265 27.63 -44.68 57.01
N GLU A 266 26.39 -45.09 57.26
CA GLU A 266 26.04 -46.10 58.26
C GLU A 266 26.11 -47.54 57.70
N SER A 267 26.02 -47.72 56.38
CA SER A 267 26.09 -49.04 55.75
C SER A 267 27.47 -49.68 55.91
N SER A 268 27.51 -50.80 56.64
CA SER A 268 28.71 -51.61 56.80
C SER A 268 29.10 -52.40 55.54
N THR A 269 28.19 -52.53 54.56
CA THR A 269 28.37 -53.39 53.37
C THR A 269 28.61 -52.60 52.08
N THR A 270 28.15 -51.35 52.02
CA THR A 270 28.19 -50.52 50.80
C THR A 270 28.84 -49.16 51.05
N GLY A 271 29.03 -48.81 52.32
CA GLY A 271 29.64 -47.56 52.77
C GLY A 271 31.16 -47.56 52.78
N TRP A 272 31.71 -46.49 53.34
CA TRP A 272 33.16 -46.30 53.54
C TRP A 272 33.83 -47.45 54.31
N SER A 273 33.08 -48.18 55.15
CA SER A 273 33.61 -49.24 56.01
C SER A 273 33.52 -50.67 55.42
N LYS A 274 33.30 -50.82 54.11
CA LYS A 274 32.97 -52.11 53.45
C LYS A 274 33.97 -53.25 53.67
N ASN A 275 35.25 -52.96 53.89
CA ASN A 275 36.32 -53.96 54.00
C ASN A 275 37.17 -53.79 55.27
N LEU A 276 36.62 -53.17 56.31
CA LEU A 276 37.32 -52.92 57.58
C LEU A 276 36.80 -53.87 58.67
N ASP A 277 37.71 -54.39 59.48
CA ASP A 277 37.36 -55.13 60.70
C ASP A 277 36.68 -54.19 61.72
N LYS A 278 35.86 -54.75 62.62
CA LYS A 278 35.07 -53.96 63.57
C LYS A 278 35.95 -53.08 64.47
N ASP A 279 37.11 -53.57 64.89
CA ASP A 279 38.03 -52.85 65.77
C ASP A 279 38.73 -51.70 65.05
N THR A 280 39.07 -51.89 63.76
CA THR A 280 39.68 -50.82 62.94
C THR A 280 38.66 -49.75 62.57
N LYS A 281 37.41 -50.14 62.30
CA LYS A 281 36.31 -49.19 62.09
C LYS A 281 36.09 -48.28 63.30
N GLN A 282 36.02 -48.85 64.50
CA GLN A 282 35.82 -48.06 65.74
C GLN A 282 36.98 -47.10 66.02
N ALA A 283 38.22 -47.55 65.83
CA ALA A 283 39.40 -46.69 65.99
C ALA A 283 39.36 -45.48 65.04
N MET A 284 38.99 -45.67 63.78
CA MET A 284 38.90 -44.60 62.78
C MET A 284 37.71 -43.65 63.03
N GLU A 285 36.58 -44.15 63.54
CA GLU A 285 35.44 -43.31 63.94
C GLU A 285 35.78 -42.43 65.16
N GLU A 286 36.54 -42.96 66.13
CA GLU A 286 37.02 -42.20 67.28
C GLU A 286 38.06 -41.15 66.89
N GLU A 287 38.98 -41.47 65.98
CA GLU A 287 39.95 -40.52 65.43
C GLU A 287 39.24 -39.40 64.67
N ALA A 288 38.28 -39.74 63.80
CA ALA A 288 37.46 -38.75 63.08
C ALA A 288 36.67 -37.86 64.04
N ARG A 289 36.09 -38.42 65.11
CA ARG A 289 35.40 -37.64 66.15
C ARG A 289 36.33 -36.69 66.89
N LYS A 290 37.58 -37.09 67.17
CA LYS A 290 38.58 -36.21 67.80
C LYS A 290 39.02 -35.08 66.86
N LEU A 291 39.17 -35.36 65.57
CA LEU A 291 39.52 -34.35 64.56
C LEU A 291 38.38 -33.34 64.32
N LEU A 292 37.12 -33.80 64.40
CA LEU A 292 35.95 -32.94 64.21
C LEU A 292 35.57 -32.14 65.46
N SER A 293 35.93 -32.62 66.66
CA SER A 293 35.65 -31.91 67.92
C SER A 293 36.69 -30.85 68.29
N ASN A 294 37.87 -30.87 67.66
CA ASN A 294 38.86 -29.81 67.73
C ASN A 294 39.00 -29.13 66.35
N PRO A 295 38.20 -28.11 66.04
CA PRO A 295 38.49 -27.25 64.91
C PRO A 295 39.82 -26.52 65.16
N ILE A 296 40.66 -26.44 64.13
CA ILE A 296 41.82 -25.51 64.11
C ILE A 296 41.30 -24.08 64.23
#